data_AF-A0A535E3X1-F1
#
_entry.id   AF-A0A535E3X1-F1
#
_cell.length_a   1.000
_cell.length_b   1.000
_cell.length_c   1.000
_cell.angle_alpha   90.00
_cell.angle_beta   90.00
_cell.angle_gamma   90.00
#
_symmetry.space_group_name_H-M   'P 1'
#
loop_
_entity.id
_entity.type
_entity.pdbx_description
1 polymer ?
#
loop_
_entity_poly.entity_id
_entity_poly.type
_entity_poly.pdbx_seq_one_letter_code
_entity_poly.pdbx_strand_id
1 'polypeptide(L)' 'AHELGAAAYAIKAARAAAADDERDAAGRLECQWQRAQLPHEIRELVLDDQRLRNELCWFVFDC' A
#
# COMPACT_ATOMS: atom_id res chain seq x y z
N ALA A 1 5.38 -15.56 1.23
CA ALA A 1 4.58 -14.64 0.40
C ALA A 1 3.53 -13.89 1.24
N HIS A 2 3.91 -13.35 2.42
CA HIS A 2 2.94 -12.76 3.37
C HIS A 2 3.13 -11.25 3.59
N GLU A 3 4.34 -10.71 3.41
CA GLU A 3 4.67 -9.32 3.73
C GLU A 3 3.85 -8.30 2.91
N LEU A 4 3.72 -8.50 1.59
CA LEU A 4 2.91 -7.58 0.76
C LEU A 4 1.40 -7.67 1.04
N GLY A 5 0.92 -8.83 1.49
CA GLY A 5 -0.48 -8.99 1.90
C GLY A 5 -0.79 -8.10 3.10
N ALA A 6 0.09 -8.06 4.10
CA ALA A 6 -0.06 -7.21 5.27
C ALA A 6 -0.08 -5.71 4.87
N ALA A 7 0.83 -5.29 3.99
CA ALA A 7 0.88 -3.93 3.45
C ALA A 7 -0.43 -3.53 2.75
N ALA A 8 -0.97 -4.39 1.89
CA ALA A 8 -2.24 -4.18 1.19
C ALA A 8 -3.43 -4.09 2.17
N TYR A 9 -3.47 -4.95 3.18
CA TYR A 9 -4.51 -4.91 4.20
C TYR A 9 -4.43 -3.68 5.10
N ALA A 10 -3.22 -3.18 5.42
CA ALA A 10 -3.04 -1.93 6.14
C ALA A 10 -3.63 -0.74 5.36
N ILE A 11 -3.41 -0.68 4.04
CA ILE A 11 -4.04 0.34 3.17
C ILE A 11 -5.57 0.21 3.22
N LYS A 12 -6.12 -1.01 3.15
CA LYS A 12 -7.58 -1.23 3.27
C LYS A 12 -8.11 -0.83 4.64
N ALA A 13 -7.36 -1.07 5.70
CA ALA A 13 -7.72 -0.67 7.06
C ALA A 13 -7.74 0.86 7.19
N ALA A 14 -6.75 1.57 6.63
CA ALA A 14 -6.74 3.03 6.57
C ALA A 14 -7.96 3.59 5.82
N ARG A 15 -8.30 3.01 4.65
CA ARG A 15 -9.51 3.37 3.90
C ARG A 15 -10.80 3.09 4.69
N ALA A 16 -10.82 2.04 5.51
CA ALA A 16 -11.98 1.65 6.29
C ALA A 16 -12.18 2.51 7.55
N ALA A 17 -11.09 3.08 8.09
CA ALA A 17 -11.12 3.94 9.27
C ALA A 17 -11.44 5.42 8.95
N ALA A 18 -11.29 5.83 7.68
CA ALA A 18 -11.55 7.20 7.24
C ALA A 18 -13.05 7.45 6.92
N ALA A 19 -13.45 8.73 6.93
CA ALA A 19 -14.75 9.16 6.43
C ALA A 19 -14.90 8.84 4.93
N ASP A 20 -16.14 8.74 4.44
CA ASP A 20 -16.42 8.25 3.08
C ASP A 20 -15.78 9.10 1.97
N ASP A 21 -15.69 10.42 2.16
CA ASP A 21 -15.06 11.37 1.26
C ASP A 21 -13.52 11.37 1.34
N GLU A 22 -12.94 10.79 2.40
CA GLU A 22 -11.51 10.77 2.66
C GLU A 22 -10.86 9.41 2.39
N ARG A 23 -11.64 8.34 2.18
CA ARG A 23 -11.12 6.96 2.08
C ARG A 23 -9.99 6.84 1.08
N ASP A 24 -10.17 7.35 -0.14
CA ASP A 24 -9.16 7.25 -1.19
C ASP A 24 -7.88 8.02 -0.84
N ALA A 25 -8.03 9.20 -0.23
CA ALA A 25 -6.89 9.99 0.25
C ALA A 25 -6.15 9.26 1.38
N ALA A 26 -6.86 8.70 2.35
CA ALA A 26 -6.29 7.91 3.44
C ALA A 26 -5.51 6.69 2.93
N GLY A 27 -6.03 5.99 1.93
CA GLY A 27 -5.32 4.88 1.31
C GLY A 27 -4.04 5.29 0.57
N ARG A 28 -4.07 6.42 -0.16
CA ARG A 28 -2.87 6.96 -0.81
C ARG A 28 -1.81 7.40 0.21
N LEU A 29 -2.23 8.05 1.29
CA LEU A 29 -1.34 8.47 2.37
C LEU A 29 -0.67 7.28 3.05
N GLU A 30 -1.43 6.22 3.36
CA GLU A 30 -0.89 4.99 3.93
C GLU A 30 0.11 4.32 2.98
N CYS A 31 -0.22 4.22 1.68
CA CYS A 31 0.69 3.69 0.66
C CYS A 31 2.00 4.48 0.56
N GLN A 32 1.93 5.82 0.55
CA GLN A 32 3.11 6.69 0.54
C GLN A 32 3.93 6.57 1.82
N TRP A 33 3.26 6.49 2.98
CA TRP A 33 3.90 6.31 4.28
C TRP A 33 4.66 4.98 4.33
N GLN A 34 4.05 3.88 3.92
CA GLN A 34 4.71 2.57 3.83
C GLN A 34 5.95 2.62 2.93
N ARG A 35 5.87 3.26 1.76
CA ARG A 35 7.01 3.43 0.84
C ARG A 35 8.15 4.26 1.45
N ALA A 36 7.82 5.29 2.22
CA ALA A 36 8.80 6.13 2.90
C ALA A 36 9.59 5.35 3.97
N GLN A 37 8.96 4.37 4.62
CA GLN A 37 9.57 3.53 5.65
C GLN A 37 10.50 2.44 5.08
N LEU A 38 10.51 2.21 3.76
CA LEU A 38 11.36 1.20 3.15
C LEU A 38 12.85 1.60 3.19
N PRO A 39 13.73 0.73 3.73
CA PRO A 39 15.18 0.87 3.60
C PRO A 39 15.59 0.98 2.14
N HIS A 40 16.63 1.76 1.85
CA HIS A 40 17.06 2.05 0.48
C HIS A 40 17.42 0.77 -0.28
N GLU A 41 18.06 -0.17 0.40
CA GLU A 41 18.60 -1.42 -0.14
C GLU A 41 17.53 -2.35 -0.70
N ILE A 42 16.29 -2.27 -0.19
CA ILE A 42 15.19 -3.14 -0.61
C ILE A 42 14.05 -2.39 -1.29
N ARG A 43 14.13 -1.05 -1.35
CA ARG A 43 13.03 -0.21 -1.83
C ARG A 43 12.60 -0.58 -3.25
N GLU A 44 13.55 -0.69 -4.18
CA GLU A 44 13.22 -1.03 -5.57
C GLU A 44 12.57 -2.41 -5.69
N LEU A 45 13.12 -3.41 -4.99
CA LEU A 45 12.57 -4.77 -4.98
C LEU A 45 11.11 -4.80 -4.47
N VAL A 46 10.82 -4.06 -3.40
CA VAL A 46 9.46 -3.99 -2.84
C VAL A 46 8.51 -3.25 -3.77
N LEU A 47 8.95 -2.14 -4.39
CA LEU A 47 8.12 -1.40 -5.34
C LEU A 47 7.80 -2.22 -6.60
N ASP A 48 8.75 -3.01 -7.08
CA ASP A 48 8.53 -3.90 -8.21
C ASP A 48 7.57 -5.05 -7.85
N ASP A 49 7.67 -5.64 -6.65
CA ASP A 49 6.71 -6.66 -6.20
C ASP A 49 5.30 -6.04 -5.99
N GLN A 50 5.22 -4.80 -5.48
CA GLN A 50 3.95 -4.06 -5.37
C GLN A 50 3.31 -3.88 -6.73
N ARG A 51 4.09 -3.50 -7.76
CA ARG A 51 3.59 -3.35 -9.13
C ARG A 51 3.13 -4.69 -9.72
N LEU A 52 3.92 -5.75 -9.55
CA LEU A 52 3.62 -7.08 -10.10
C LEU A 52 2.36 -7.70 -9.47
N ARG A 53 2.15 -7.48 -8.17
CA ARG A 53 1.04 -8.08 -7.42
C ARG A 53 -0.16 -7.16 -7.25
N ASN A 54 -0.14 -5.94 -7.79
CA ASN A 54 -1.17 -4.94 -7.49
C ASN A 54 -2.59 -5.41 -7.83
N GLU A 55 -2.74 -6.14 -8.93
CA GLU A 55 -4.02 -6.75 -9.32
C GLU A 55 -4.53 -7.73 -8.26
N LEU A 56 -3.65 -8.59 -7.73
CA LEU A 56 -3.98 -9.52 -6.64
C LEU A 56 -4.29 -8.80 -5.33
N CYS A 57 -3.80 -7.57 -5.17
CA CYS A 57 -4.01 -6.72 -4.01
C CYS A 57 -5.08 -5.64 -4.26
N TRP A 58 -5.98 -5.81 -5.22
CA TRP A 58 -7.10 -4.88 -5.49
C TRP A 58 -6.67 -3.45 -5.83
N PHE A 59 -5.53 -3.28 -6.49
CA PHE A 59 -4.99 -1.99 -6.94
C PHE A 59 -4.72 -0.98 -5.80
N VAL A 60 -4.56 -1.45 -4.57
CA VAL A 60 -4.34 -0.56 -3.42
C VAL A 60 -2.97 0.14 -3.46
N PHE A 61 -2.02 -0.33 -4.25
CA PHE A 61 -0.71 0.30 -4.44
C PHE A 61 -0.69 1.36 -5.55
N ASP A 62 -1.83 1.65 -6.21
CA ASP A 62 -1.95 2.79 -7.14
C ASP A 62 -2.05 4.10 -6.36
N CYS A 63 -0.86 4.49 -5.86
CA CYS A 63 -0.52 5.77 -5.27
C CYS A 63 0.70 6.33 -6.03
#